data_AF-A0A397T3Q6-F1
#
_entry.id   AF-A0A397T3Q6-F1
#
_cell.length_a   1.000
_cell.length_b   1.000
_cell.length_c   1.000
_cell.angle_alpha   90.00
_cell.angle_beta   90.00
_cell.angle_gamma   90.00
#
_symmetry.space_group_name_H-M   'P 1'
#
loop_
_entity.id
_entity.type
_entity.pdbx_description
1 polymer ?
#
loop_
_entity_poly.entity_id
_entity_poly.type
_entity_poly.pdbx_seq_one_letter_code
_entity_poly.pdbx_strand_id
1 'polypeptide(L)'
;MVTDQKHSSDSMPTEQEVIRYTEKLTQMFGLNKQNTGVYKALFEQILALEKRLEDYHFEYVKLKRKYTVIDTWAKKMDLEWTKRKTLFNFSTMLLVQGKNTIKEFYSKLEECNKNFGHNEEFLKCALLKGLLSKNEIKILMGGLQALALDEIVKRLSPEQ
;
A
#
# COMPACT_ATOMS: atom_id res chain seq x y z
N MET A 1 -11.35 -70.94 -71.47
CA MET A 1 -10.92 -71.58 -70.20
C MET A 1 -9.65 -70.85 -69.75
N VAL A 2 -9.82 -69.60 -69.34
CA VAL A 2 -9.81 -69.04 -67.97
C VAL A 2 -8.40 -69.03 -67.34
N THR A 3 -8.02 -67.80 -67.02
CA THR A 3 -6.73 -67.17 -66.76
C THR A 3 -6.17 -67.32 -65.34
N ASP A 4 -4.85 -67.13 -65.29
CA ASP A 4 -4.01 -66.61 -64.20
C ASP A 4 -4.17 -67.21 -62.80
N GLN A 5 -3.24 -68.13 -62.53
CA GLN A 5 -2.78 -68.56 -61.23
C GLN A 5 -2.26 -67.35 -60.43
N LYS A 6 -3.10 -66.80 -59.55
CA LYS A 6 -2.68 -65.83 -58.54
C LYS A 6 -1.65 -66.47 -57.61
N HIS A 7 -0.39 -66.08 -57.74
CA HIS A 7 0.61 -66.27 -56.69
C HIS A 7 0.21 -65.42 -55.48
N SER A 8 -0.51 -66.04 -54.54
CA SER A 8 -0.72 -65.52 -53.20
C SER A 8 0.57 -65.73 -52.41
N SER A 9 1.46 -64.74 -52.46
CA SER A 9 2.67 -64.75 -51.64
C SER A 9 2.32 -64.37 -50.19
N ASP A 10 1.75 -65.30 -49.43
CA ASP A 10 1.87 -65.29 -47.96
C ASP A 10 3.29 -65.74 -47.62
N SER A 11 4.24 -64.81 -47.78
CA SER A 11 5.61 -64.98 -47.31
C SER A 11 5.59 -64.94 -45.79
N MET A 12 5.89 -66.06 -45.14
CA MET A 12 6.19 -66.05 -43.70
C MET A 12 7.32 -65.04 -43.44
N PRO A 13 7.16 -64.13 -42.45
CA PRO A 13 8.19 -63.15 -42.17
C PRO A 13 9.49 -63.87 -41.84
N THR A 14 10.57 -63.44 -42.49
CA THR A 14 11.87 -64.05 -42.24
C THR A 14 12.30 -63.76 -40.81
N GLU A 15 13.09 -64.65 -40.21
CA GLU A 15 13.57 -64.50 -38.83
C GLU A 15 14.24 -63.13 -38.59
N GLN A 16 14.98 -62.62 -39.59
CA GLN A 16 15.60 -61.31 -39.56
C GLN A 16 14.58 -60.16 -39.49
N GLU A 17 13.43 -60.28 -40.17
CA GLU A 17 12.36 -59.29 -40.07
C GLU A 17 11.71 -59.30 -38.69
N VAL A 18 11.47 -60.49 -38.13
CA VAL A 18 10.92 -60.64 -36.77
C VAL A 18 11.85 -59.97 -35.75
N ILE A 19 13.17 -60.25 -35.80
CA ILE A 19 14.17 -59.63 -34.93
C ILE A 19 14.12 -58.10 -35.05
N ARG A 20 14.15 -57.57 -36.27
CA ARG A 20 14.09 -56.12 -36.53
C ARG A 20 12.81 -55.47 -35.99
N TYR A 21 11.66 -56.15 -36.11
CA TYR A 21 10.39 -55.66 -35.56
C TYR A 21 10.39 -55.67 -34.03
N THR A 22 10.92 -56.72 -33.40
CA THR A 22 11.06 -56.82 -31.94
C THR A 22 11.99 -55.75 -31.37
N GLU A 23 13.09 -55.42 -32.05
CA GLU A 23 14.00 -54.34 -31.66
C GLU A 23 13.28 -52.97 -31.67
N LYS A 24 12.53 -52.67 -32.73
CA LYS A 24 11.74 -51.43 -32.83
C LYS A 24 10.68 -51.32 -31.74
N LEU A 25 10.00 -52.42 -31.42
CA LEU A 25 9.02 -52.46 -30.32
C LEU A 25 9.70 -52.16 -28.97
N THR A 26 10.82 -52.81 -28.69
CA THR A 26 11.58 -52.60 -27.44
C THR A 26 12.03 -51.15 -27.28
N GLN A 27 12.54 -50.53 -28.35
CA GLN A 27 12.93 -49.11 -28.35
C GLN A 27 11.73 -48.20 -28.10
N MET A 28 10.60 -48.46 -28.77
CA MET A 28 9.38 -47.67 -28.61
C MET A 28 8.80 -47.75 -27.19
N PHE A 29 8.80 -48.94 -26.57
CA PHE A 29 8.40 -49.11 -25.17
C PHE A 29 9.34 -48.39 -24.20
N GLY A 30 10.65 -48.43 -24.46
CA GLY A 30 11.65 -47.68 -23.69
C GLY A 30 11.41 -46.16 -23.73
N LEU A 31 11.20 -45.61 -24.93
CA LEU A 31 10.86 -44.20 -25.14
C LEU A 31 9.55 -43.82 -24.46
N ASN A 32 8.51 -44.64 -24.58
CA ASN A 32 7.21 -44.37 -23.94
C ASN A 32 7.32 -44.33 -22.40
N LYS A 33 8.12 -45.22 -21.81
CA LYS A 33 8.38 -45.23 -20.37
C LYS A 33 9.12 -43.97 -19.91
N GLN A 34 10.15 -43.55 -20.64
CA GLN A 34 10.87 -42.30 -20.36
C GLN A 34 9.92 -41.10 -20.47
N ASN A 35 9.11 -41.05 -21.53
CA ASN A 35 8.15 -39.98 -21.76
C ASN A 35 7.12 -39.88 -20.63
N THR A 36 6.62 -41.02 -20.15
CA THR A 36 5.73 -41.09 -18.98
C THR A 36 6.39 -40.50 -17.72
N GLY A 37 7.67 -40.80 -17.49
CA GLY A 37 8.43 -40.23 -16.37
C GLY A 37 8.60 -38.72 -16.48
N VAL A 38 8.90 -38.21 -17.69
CA VAL A 38 9.03 -36.78 -17.97
C VAL A 38 7.70 -36.06 -17.74
N TYR A 39 6.59 -36.59 -18.27
CA TYR A 39 5.26 -36.00 -18.05
C TYR A 39 4.88 -35.98 -16.57
N LYS A 40 5.15 -37.05 -15.82
CA LYS A 40 4.89 -37.10 -14.38
C LYS A 40 5.69 -36.01 -13.64
N ALA A 41 6.98 -35.89 -13.92
CA ALA A 41 7.83 -34.89 -13.28
C ALA A 41 7.42 -33.45 -13.63
N LEU A 42 7.00 -33.20 -14.87
CA LEU A 42 6.47 -31.90 -15.29
C LEU A 42 5.13 -31.59 -14.59
N PHE A 43 4.25 -32.58 -14.46
CA PHE A 43 2.97 -32.42 -13.78
C PHE A 43 3.17 -32.06 -12.29
N GLU A 44 4.08 -32.74 -11.60
CA GLU A 44 4.43 -32.40 -10.21
C GLU A 44 5.01 -30.99 -10.08
N GLN A 45 5.84 -30.55 -11.04
CA GLN A 45 6.35 -29.17 -11.07
C GLN A 45 5.25 -28.14 -11.30
N ILE A 46 4.30 -28.41 -12.20
CA ILE A 46 3.15 -27.52 -12.45
C ILE A 46 2.33 -27.36 -11.16
N LEU A 47 1.98 -28.46 -10.49
CA LEU A 47 1.25 -28.40 -9.22
C LEU A 47 2.00 -27.61 -8.15
N ALA A 48 3.32 -27.79 -8.04
CA ALA A 48 4.13 -27.05 -7.09
C ALA A 48 4.16 -25.54 -7.40
N LEU A 49 4.19 -25.16 -8.69
CA LEU A 49 4.14 -23.77 -9.13
C LEU A 49 2.77 -23.14 -8.90
N GLU A 50 1.69 -23.87 -9.16
CA GLU A 50 0.32 -23.42 -8.89
C GLU A 50 0.13 -23.09 -7.40
N LYS A 51 0.58 -23.98 -6.51
CA LYS A 51 0.53 -23.75 -5.07
C LYS A 51 1.33 -22.50 -4.66
N ARG A 52 2.55 -22.34 -5.19
CA ARG A 52 3.37 -21.15 -4.92
C ARG A 52 2.70 -19.87 -5.41
N LEU A 53 2.04 -19.90 -6.57
CA LEU A 53 1.32 -18.75 -7.11
C LEU A 53 0.15 -18.35 -6.22
N GLU A 54 -0.58 -19.34 -5.68
CA GLU A 54 -1.66 -19.11 -4.73
C GLU A 54 -1.15 -18.49 -3.42
N ASP A 55 -0.06 -19.01 -2.86
CA ASP A 55 0.58 -18.46 -1.66
C ASP A 55 1.03 -16.99 -1.89
N TYR A 56 1.64 -16.70 -3.04
CA TYR A 56 2.03 -15.34 -3.41
C TYR A 56 0.82 -14.41 -3.57
N HIS A 57 -0.26 -14.89 -4.21
CA HIS A 57 -1.49 -14.12 -4.35
C HIS A 57 -2.09 -13.76 -2.99
N PHE A 58 -2.09 -14.71 -2.05
CA PHE A 58 -2.58 -14.49 -0.69
C PHE A 58 -1.77 -13.41 0.05
N GLU A 59 -0.44 -13.50 0.03
CA GLU A 59 0.41 -12.47 0.65
C GLU A 59 0.28 -11.10 -0.04
N TYR A 60 0.12 -11.07 -1.37
CA TYR A 60 -0.15 -9.84 -2.10
C TYR A 60 -1.46 -9.17 -1.66
N VAL A 61 -2.55 -9.92 -1.55
CA VAL A 61 -3.85 -9.39 -1.10
C VAL A 61 -3.75 -8.82 0.32
N LYS A 62 -3.05 -9.53 1.21
CA LYS A 62 -2.80 -9.09 2.59
C LYS A 62 -1.96 -7.81 2.64
N LEU A 63 -0.90 -7.71 1.85
CA LEU A 63 -0.08 -6.51 1.75
C LEU A 63 -0.87 -5.34 1.17
N LYS A 64 -1.65 -5.57 0.10
CA LYS A 64 -2.48 -4.55 -0.54
C LYS A 64 -3.47 -3.94 0.45
N ARG A 65 -4.12 -4.75 1.30
CA ARG A 65 -5.01 -4.24 2.36
C ARG A 65 -4.27 -3.32 3.34
N LYS A 66 -3.08 -3.73 3.81
CA LYS A 66 -2.25 -2.91 4.70
C LYS A 66 -1.86 -1.58 4.03
N TYR A 67 -1.44 -1.64 2.77
CA TYR A 67 -1.09 -0.45 1.98
C TYR A 67 -2.28 0.51 1.86
N THR A 68 -3.49 0.03 1.54
CA THR A 68 -4.68 0.89 1.42
C THR A 68 -5.01 1.62 2.72
N VAL A 69 -4.87 0.96 3.87
CA VAL A 69 -5.04 1.61 5.18
C VAL A 69 -3.99 2.71 5.36
N ILE A 70 -2.71 2.42 5.12
CA ILE A 70 -1.61 3.39 5.27
C ILE A 70 -1.79 4.57 4.32
N ASP A 71 -2.13 4.34 3.05
CA ASP A 71 -2.37 5.38 2.05
C ASP A 71 -3.53 6.31 2.46
N THR A 72 -4.60 5.75 3.03
CA THR A 72 -5.72 6.54 3.55
C THR A 72 -5.29 7.42 4.73
N TRP A 73 -4.50 6.87 5.67
CA TRP A 73 -3.95 7.63 6.79
C TRP A 73 -3.00 8.72 6.32
N ALA A 74 -2.11 8.42 5.37
CA ALA A 74 -1.17 9.38 4.81
C ALA A 74 -1.89 10.55 4.13
N LYS A 75 -2.92 10.28 3.32
CA LYS A 75 -3.76 11.32 2.70
C LYS A 75 -4.47 12.19 3.74
N LYS A 76 -5.00 11.59 4.80
CA LYS A 76 -5.62 12.33 5.91
C LYS A 76 -4.60 13.24 6.61
N MET A 77 -3.41 12.73 6.89
CA MET A 77 -2.33 13.51 7.50
C MET A 77 -1.87 14.66 6.60
N ASP A 78 -1.74 14.44 5.30
CA ASP A 78 -1.32 15.45 4.33
C ASP A 78 -2.35 16.60 4.22
N LEU A 79 -3.64 16.26 4.24
CA LEU A 79 -4.73 17.23 4.29
C LEU A 79 -4.67 18.09 5.57
N GLU A 80 -4.48 17.44 6.73
CA GLU A 80 -4.36 18.14 8.02
C GLU A 80 -3.09 19.00 8.08
N TRP A 81 -1.98 18.51 7.56
CA TRP A 81 -0.73 19.27 7.46
C TRP A 81 -0.88 20.49 6.57
N THR A 82 -1.57 20.36 5.43
CA THR A 82 -1.81 21.47 4.49
C THR A 82 -2.57 22.62 5.17
N LYS A 83 -3.57 22.32 6.00
CA LYS A 83 -4.28 23.34 6.80
C LYS A 83 -3.32 24.07 7.74
N ARG A 84 -2.48 23.32 8.47
CA ARG A 84 -1.54 23.83 9.48
C ARG A 84 -0.36 24.59 8.90
N LYS A 85 0.08 24.22 7.70
CA LYS A 85 1.20 24.85 7.00
C LYS A 85 1.04 26.35 6.85
N THR A 86 -0.20 26.84 6.79
CA THR A 86 -0.50 28.29 6.72
C THR A 86 -0.24 29.04 8.03
N LEU A 87 -0.21 28.33 9.16
CA LEU A 87 0.02 28.87 10.50
C LEU A 87 1.41 28.55 11.03
N PHE A 88 2.05 27.50 10.52
CA PHE A 88 3.31 27.01 11.05
C PHE A 88 4.49 27.81 10.49
N ASN A 89 5.25 28.43 11.38
CA ASN A 89 6.52 29.04 11.06
C ASN A 89 7.65 28.05 11.30
N PHE A 90 8.31 27.62 10.23
CA PHE A 90 9.42 26.66 10.28
C PHE A 90 10.69 27.20 10.94
N SER A 91 10.91 28.52 10.98
CA SER A 91 12.09 29.07 11.64
C SER A 91 11.96 29.06 13.15
N THR A 92 10.74 29.32 13.65
CA THR A 92 10.46 29.31 15.10
C THR A 92 9.92 27.97 15.58
N MET A 93 9.55 27.06 14.68
CA MET A 93 8.85 25.81 14.96
C MET A 93 7.55 26.00 15.77
N LEU A 94 6.86 27.12 15.53
CA LEU A 94 5.64 27.52 16.25
C LEU A 94 4.50 27.86 15.31
N LEU A 95 3.27 27.70 15.80
CA LEU A 95 2.09 28.29 15.16
C LEU A 95 2.09 29.79 15.42
N VAL A 96 2.03 30.60 14.37
CA VAL A 96 2.09 32.05 14.45
C VAL A 96 0.85 32.70 13.83
N GLN A 97 0.48 33.84 14.38
CA GLN A 97 -0.68 34.63 13.96
C GLN A 97 -0.58 35.03 12.49
N GLY A 98 0.61 35.44 12.03
CA GLY A 98 0.85 35.86 10.66
C GLY A 98 -0.07 37.02 10.25
N LYS A 99 -0.81 36.84 9.15
CA LYS A 99 -1.78 37.83 8.64
C LYS A 99 -3.19 37.68 9.23
N ASN A 100 -3.43 36.64 10.03
CA ASN A 100 -4.77 36.38 10.57
C ASN A 100 -5.12 37.41 11.65
N THR A 101 -6.41 37.72 11.77
CA THR A 101 -6.93 38.37 12.98
C THR A 101 -6.76 37.45 14.19
N ILE A 102 -6.88 38.00 15.40
CA ILE A 102 -6.68 37.21 16.62
C ILE A 102 -7.78 36.17 16.79
N LYS A 103 -9.04 36.53 16.48
CA LYS A 103 -10.16 35.57 16.41
C LYS A 103 -9.89 34.45 15.41
N GLU A 104 -9.49 34.78 14.18
CA GLU A 104 -9.18 33.76 13.16
C GLU A 104 -8.02 32.86 13.58
N PHE A 105 -6.96 33.43 14.16
CA PHE A 105 -5.82 32.66 14.67
C PHE A 105 -6.26 31.71 15.78
N TYR A 106 -7.06 32.19 16.73
CA TYR A 106 -7.61 31.39 17.81
C TYR A 106 -8.53 30.26 17.31
N SER A 107 -9.48 30.56 16.42
CA SER A 107 -10.36 29.54 15.83
C SER A 107 -9.58 28.45 15.09
N LYS A 108 -8.51 28.83 14.38
CA LYS A 108 -7.62 27.87 13.72
C LYS A 108 -6.80 27.03 14.71
N LEU A 109 -6.36 27.61 15.83
CA LEU A 109 -5.72 26.87 16.92
C LEU A 109 -6.68 25.84 17.54
N GLU A 110 -7.92 26.24 17.83
CA GLU A 110 -8.96 25.34 18.30
C GLU A 110 -9.25 24.21 17.31
N GLU A 111 -9.38 24.55 16.01
CA GLU A 111 -9.57 23.56 14.95
C GLU A 111 -8.42 22.55 14.92
N CYS A 112 -7.17 23.02 15.01
CA CYS A 112 -6.01 22.14 15.08
C CYS A 112 -6.04 21.24 16.32
N ASN A 113 -6.53 21.76 17.45
CA ASN A 113 -6.56 21.05 18.71
C ASN A 113 -7.65 19.98 18.80
N LYS A 114 -8.73 20.06 18.00
CA LYS A 114 -9.76 19.01 17.91
C LYS A 114 -9.18 17.62 17.63
N ASN A 115 -8.06 17.57 16.92
CA ASN A 115 -7.39 16.32 16.55
C ASN A 115 -6.37 15.82 17.59
N PHE A 116 -5.97 16.64 18.56
CA PHE A 116 -4.96 16.28 19.57
C PHE A 116 -5.50 16.20 20.99
N GLY A 117 -6.58 16.95 21.29
CA GLY A 117 -7.18 16.97 22.61
C GLY A 117 -6.28 17.59 23.68
N HIS A 118 -5.43 18.57 23.34
CA HIS A 118 -4.70 19.31 24.36
C HIS A 118 -5.64 20.16 25.21
N ASN A 119 -5.23 20.41 26.45
CA ASN A 119 -6.00 21.23 27.38
C ASN A 119 -5.94 22.73 27.02
N GLU A 120 -6.78 23.52 27.69
CA GLU A 120 -6.88 24.96 27.48
C GLU A 120 -5.56 25.70 27.78
N GLU A 121 -4.82 25.26 28.80
CA GLU A 121 -3.54 25.88 29.17
C GLU A 121 -2.50 25.74 28.05
N PHE A 122 -2.47 24.59 27.37
CA PHE A 122 -1.63 24.39 26.19
C PHE A 122 -2.04 25.33 25.06
N LEU A 123 -3.34 25.44 24.77
CA LEU A 123 -3.85 26.36 23.76
C LEU A 123 -3.51 27.81 24.08
N LYS A 124 -3.60 28.19 25.36
CA LYS A 124 -3.21 29.52 25.85
C LYS A 124 -1.72 29.78 25.62
N CYS A 125 -0.85 28.83 25.99
CA CYS A 125 0.58 28.92 25.71
C CYS A 125 0.87 29.06 24.20
N ALA A 126 0.18 28.28 23.36
CA ALA A 126 0.33 28.33 21.91
C ALA A 126 -0.12 29.68 21.32
N LEU A 127 -1.26 30.20 21.80
CA LEU A 127 -1.76 31.52 21.42
C LEU A 127 -0.72 32.59 21.78
N LEU A 128 -0.29 32.66 23.05
CA LEU A 128 0.62 33.69 23.54
C LEU A 128 1.95 33.71 22.76
N LYS A 129 2.54 32.54 22.53
CA LYS A 129 3.81 32.42 21.78
C LYS A 129 3.66 32.70 20.27
N GLY A 130 2.45 32.53 19.74
CA GLY A 130 2.18 32.70 18.32
C GLY A 130 1.76 34.12 17.93
N LEU A 131 1.40 34.97 18.88
CA LEU A 131 0.89 36.32 18.60
C LEU A 131 1.95 37.22 17.96
N LEU A 132 1.49 38.20 17.18
CA LEU A 132 2.34 39.30 16.73
C LEU A 132 2.84 40.12 17.93
N SER A 133 4.06 40.64 17.83
CA SER A 133 4.72 41.40 18.91
C SER A 133 3.87 42.57 19.43
N LYS A 134 3.08 43.22 18.56
CA LYS A 134 2.13 44.29 18.97
C LYS A 134 1.09 43.79 19.98
N ASN A 135 0.60 42.57 19.81
CA ASN A 135 -0.40 41.98 20.70
C ASN A 135 0.26 41.41 21.96
N GLU A 136 1.47 40.87 21.84
CA GLU A 136 2.28 40.43 22.98
C GLU A 136 2.55 41.58 23.96
N ILE A 137 2.92 42.75 23.45
CA ILE A 137 3.11 43.97 24.27
C ILE A 137 1.82 44.36 24.99
N LYS A 138 0.66 44.30 24.32
CA LYS A 138 -0.64 44.58 24.97
C LYS A 138 -0.94 43.63 26.12
N ILE A 139 -0.60 42.34 25.96
CA ILE A 139 -0.78 41.34 27.01
C ILE A 139 0.10 41.64 28.22
N LEU A 140 1.38 41.95 27.99
CA LEU A 140 2.33 42.29 29.04
C LEU A 140 1.90 43.55 29.80
N MET A 141 1.57 44.62 29.07
CA MET A 141 1.17 45.89 29.66
C MET A 141 -0.18 45.83 30.38
N GLY A 142 -1.10 44.98 29.92
CA GLY A 142 -2.43 44.82 30.51
C GLY A 142 -2.53 43.74 31.59
N GLY A 143 -1.44 43.05 31.92
CA GLY A 143 -1.47 41.92 32.87
C GLY A 143 -2.39 40.77 32.42
N LEU A 144 -2.65 40.64 31.12
CA LEU A 144 -3.69 39.74 30.59
C LEU A 144 -3.30 38.26 30.66
N GLN A 145 -2.04 37.94 30.98
CA GLN A 145 -1.54 36.56 31.06
C GLN A 145 -2.26 35.72 32.12
N ALA A 146 -2.79 36.35 33.17
CA ALA A 146 -3.52 35.65 34.23
C ALA A 146 -4.97 35.31 33.87
N LEU A 147 -5.51 35.86 32.78
CA LEU A 147 -6.90 35.69 32.39
C LEU A 147 -7.16 34.33 31.72
N ALA A 148 -8.44 33.95 31.67
CA ALA A 148 -8.89 32.81 30.90
C ALA A 148 -8.68 33.04 29.39
N LEU A 149 -8.57 31.95 28.62
CA LEU A 149 -8.17 32.02 27.22
C LEU A 149 -9.16 32.82 26.36
N ASP A 150 -10.45 32.59 26.58
CA ASP A 150 -11.55 33.29 25.93
C ASP A 150 -11.53 34.81 26.23
N GLU A 151 -11.23 35.18 27.47
CA GLU A 151 -11.15 36.57 27.90
C GLU A 151 -9.95 37.30 27.26
N ILE A 152 -8.81 36.61 27.13
CA ILE A 152 -7.64 37.12 26.39
C ILE A 152 -8.02 37.42 24.94
N VAL A 153 -8.64 36.45 24.25
CA VAL A 153 -9.05 36.60 22.83
C VAL A 153 -10.03 37.76 22.67
N LYS A 154 -11.00 37.90 23.59
CA LYS A 154 -11.98 38.98 23.60
C LYS A 154 -11.33 40.35 23.78
N ARG A 155 -10.45 40.51 24.76
CA ARG A 155 -9.77 41.80 25.03
C ARG A 155 -8.80 42.21 23.92
N LEU A 156 -8.22 41.23 23.23
CA LEU A 156 -7.30 41.49 22.13
C LEU A 156 -8.01 41.75 20.80
N SER A 157 -9.26 41.31 20.66
CA SER A 157 -10.11 41.49 19.47
C SER A 157 -11.21 42.50 19.76
N PRO A 158 -10.90 43.80 19.94
CA PRO A 158 -11.94 44.80 20.17
C PRO A 158 -12.93 44.73 19.00
N GLU A 159 -14.23 44.60 19.33
CA GLU A 159 -15.31 44.65 18.36
C GLU A 159 -15.18 45.96 17.59
N GLN A 160 -14.75 45.87 16.33
CA GLN A 160 -14.90 46.91 15.32
C GLN A 160 -16.02 46.48 14.38
#